data_AF-A0A1F1LIX0-F1
#
_entry.id   AF-A0A1F1LIX0-F1
#
_cell.length_a   1.000
_cell.length_b   1.000
_cell.length_c   1.000
_cell.angle_alpha   90.00
_cell.angle_beta   90.00
_cell.angle_gamma   90.00
#
_symmetry.space_group_name_H-M   'P 1'
#
loop_
_entity.id
_entity.type
_entity.pdbx_description
1 polymer ?
#
loop_
_entity_poly.entity_id
_entity_poly.type
_entity_poly.pdbx_seq_one_letter_code
_entity_poly.pdbx_strand_id
1 'polypeptide(L)'
;MLRIVIGTGNGRSQPITIHDQHGRWLEFRSAVGEPVEEGALRAIATEAWKWVGIGVALAPSGYALVRTALPYDGLTEKALERVLDLIVEAADQIEAALSDDDRF
;
A
#
# COMPACT_ATOMS: atom_id res chain seq x y z
N MET A 1 9.71 -1.42 14.56
CA MET A 1 8.63 -0.83 13.74
C MET A 1 8.92 0.65 13.58
N LEU A 2 9.00 1.13 12.35
CA LEU A 2 9.18 2.55 12.00
C LEU A 2 7.93 3.04 11.28
N ARG A 3 7.51 4.28 11.53
CA ARG A 3 6.41 4.92 10.81
C ARG A 3 6.91 6.20 10.16
N ILE A 4 6.60 6.37 8.89
CA ILE A 4 6.91 7.57 8.11
C ILE A 4 5.64 8.09 7.44
N VAL A 5 5.65 9.36 7.08
CA VAL A 5 4.56 10.00 6.34
C VAL A 5 5.18 10.63 5.09
N ILE A 6 4.72 10.23 3.92
CA ILE A 6 5.24 10.71 2.63
C ILE A 6 4.20 11.60 1.97
N GLY A 7 4.60 12.77 1.50
CA GLY A 7 3.75 13.63 0.69
C GLY A 7 3.60 13.04 -0.71
N THR A 8 2.36 12.89 -1.19
CA THR A 8 2.03 12.23 -2.47
C THR A 8 2.04 13.21 -3.67
N GLY A 9 2.53 14.43 -3.49
CA GLY A 9 2.61 15.46 -4.54
C GLY A 9 1.28 16.13 -4.92
N ASN A 10 0.13 15.55 -4.54
CA ASN A 10 -1.22 16.09 -4.78
C ASN A 10 -1.83 16.81 -3.55
N GLY A 11 -0.97 17.26 -2.62
CA GLY A 11 -1.38 17.90 -1.37
C GLY A 11 -1.83 16.94 -0.26
N ARG A 12 -1.75 15.61 -0.51
CA ARG A 12 -2.07 14.57 0.47
C ARG A 12 -0.80 13.95 1.06
N SER A 13 -0.99 13.08 2.04
CA SER A 13 0.10 12.40 2.73
C SER A 13 -0.27 10.95 3.01
N GLN A 14 0.64 10.03 2.71
CA GLN A 14 0.46 8.61 2.90
C GLN A 14 1.26 8.10 4.11
N PRO A 15 0.61 7.62 5.19
CA PRO A 15 1.32 6.98 6.29
C PRO A 15 1.80 5.58 5.90
N ILE A 16 3.11 5.34 5.97
CA ILE A 16 3.73 4.04 5.70
C ILE A 16 4.34 3.50 6.99
N THR A 17 4.01 2.26 7.32
CA THR A 17 4.62 1.53 8.44
C THR A 17 5.60 0.50 7.89
N ILE A 18 6.81 0.49 8.45
CA ILE A 18 7.91 -0.38 8.06
C ILE A 18 8.15 -1.37 9.20
N HIS A 19 8.07 -2.65 8.85
CA HIS A 19 8.25 -3.78 9.74
C HIS A 19 9.50 -4.57 9.33
N ASP A 20 10.33 -4.92 10.32
CA ASP A 20 11.31 -5.98 10.12
C ASP A 20 10.58 -7.33 10.19
N GLN A 21 10.70 -8.11 9.12
CA GLN A 21 10.20 -9.46 9.00
C GLN A 21 11.35 -10.44 9.22
N HIS A 22 11.51 -10.82 10.48
CA HIS A 22 12.42 -11.87 10.94
C HIS A 22 13.89 -11.66 10.54
N GLY A 23 14.37 -10.41 10.50
CA GLY A 23 15.75 -10.08 10.14
C GLY A 23 16.11 -10.40 8.69
N ARG A 24 15.10 -10.57 7.82
CA ARG A 24 15.30 -10.94 6.40
C ARG A 24 14.71 -9.93 5.42
N TRP A 25 13.58 -9.33 5.75
CA TRP A 25 12.89 -8.40 4.87
C TRP A 25 12.43 -7.16 5.63
N LEU A 26 12.43 -6.02 4.95
CA LEU A 26 11.66 -4.85 5.35
C LEU A 26 10.31 -4.92 4.63
N GLU A 27 9.24 -5.06 5.39
CA GLU A 27 7.88 -5.00 4.87
C GLU A 27 7.30 -3.60 5.08
N PHE A 28 6.80 -3.03 4.00
CA PHE A 28 6.18 -1.72 3.95
C PHE A 28 4.69 -1.92 3.84
N ARG A 29 3.92 -1.25 4.68
CA ARG A 29 2.47 -1.35 4.74
C ARG A 29 1.84 0.03 4.79
N SER A 30 0.72 0.19 4.11
CA SER A 30 -0.04 1.40 4.14
C SER A 30 -1.54 1.09 4.07
N ALA A 31 -2.31 1.66 4.98
CA ALA A 31 -3.77 1.64 4.91
C ALA A 31 -4.24 2.69 3.92
N VAL A 32 -5.29 2.36 3.17
CA VAL A 32 -5.79 3.17 2.06
C VAL A 32 -7.25 3.52 2.33
N GLY A 33 -7.59 4.80 2.13
CA GLY A 33 -8.95 5.32 2.22
C GLY A 33 -9.63 5.08 3.57
N GLU A 34 -10.95 4.91 3.51
CA GLU A 34 -11.84 4.59 4.63
C GLU A 34 -12.08 3.06 4.73
N PRO A 35 -12.65 2.56 5.84
CA PRO A 35 -13.10 1.18 5.91
C PRO A 35 -14.11 0.88 4.80
N VAL A 36 -13.89 -0.19 4.06
CA VAL A 36 -14.77 -0.64 2.98
C VAL A 36 -15.51 -1.91 3.37
N GLU A 37 -16.70 -2.09 2.80
CA GLU A 37 -17.49 -3.31 2.97
C GLU A 37 -16.86 -4.49 2.22
N GLU A 38 -17.22 -5.71 2.62
CA GLU A 38 -16.70 -6.95 2.03
C GLU A 38 -16.97 -7.05 0.51
N GLY A 39 -17.99 -6.33 0.01
CA GLY A 39 -18.30 -6.21 -1.42
C GLY A 39 -17.20 -5.53 -2.26
N ALA A 40 -16.39 -4.65 -1.65
CA ALA A 40 -15.29 -3.95 -2.33
C ALA A 40 -14.08 -4.85 -2.62
N LEU A 41 -14.07 -6.09 -2.11
CA LEU A 41 -12.98 -7.05 -2.35
C LEU A 41 -12.72 -7.31 -3.83
N ARG A 42 -13.77 -7.27 -4.67
CA ARG A 42 -13.64 -7.47 -6.11
C ARG A 42 -12.93 -6.29 -6.78
N ALA A 43 -13.29 -5.05 -6.41
CA ALA A 43 -12.60 -3.85 -6.89
C ALA A 43 -11.14 -3.86 -6.45
N ILE A 44 -10.88 -4.16 -5.17
CA ILE A 44 -9.52 -4.30 -4.63
C ILE A 44 -8.71 -5.35 -5.39
N ALA A 45 -9.26 -6.55 -5.62
CA ALA A 45 -8.57 -7.61 -6.36
C ALA A 45 -8.31 -7.21 -7.83
N THR A 46 -9.24 -6.47 -8.45
CA THR A 46 -9.14 -5.97 -9.82
C THR A 46 -8.16 -4.81 -9.97
N GLU A 47 -7.84 -4.10 -8.91
CA GLU A 47 -6.72 -3.15 -8.94
C GLU A 47 -5.39 -3.82 -8.59
N ALA A 48 -5.40 -4.72 -7.60
CA ALA A 48 -4.20 -5.41 -7.13
C ALA A 48 -3.47 -6.17 -8.24
N TRP A 49 -4.17 -6.82 -9.18
CA TRP A 49 -3.52 -7.59 -10.25
C TRP A 49 -2.67 -6.73 -11.20
N LYS A 50 -2.90 -5.41 -11.25
CA LYS A 50 -2.13 -4.48 -12.09
C LYS A 50 -0.72 -4.25 -11.56
N TRP A 51 -0.46 -4.57 -10.30
CA TRP A 51 0.79 -4.26 -9.61
C TRP A 51 1.67 -5.49 -9.41
N VAL A 52 2.82 -5.53 -10.09
CA VAL A 52 3.84 -6.55 -9.82
C VAL A 52 4.62 -6.16 -8.57
N GLY A 53 4.64 -7.03 -7.56
CA GLY A 53 5.41 -6.83 -6.33
C GLY A 53 4.69 -6.02 -5.24
N ILE A 54 3.45 -5.59 -5.48
CA ILE A 54 2.56 -5.06 -4.44
C ILE A 54 1.49 -6.11 -4.13
N GLY A 55 1.33 -6.45 -2.85
CA GLY A 55 0.18 -7.17 -2.35
C GLY A 55 -0.86 -6.19 -1.85
N VAL A 56 -2.14 -6.46 -2.14
CA VAL A 56 -3.26 -5.74 -1.54
C VAL A 56 -4.09 -6.73 -0.73
N ALA A 57 -4.51 -6.33 0.47
CA ALA A 57 -5.33 -7.14 1.36
C ALA A 57 -6.40 -6.28 2.03
N LEU A 58 -7.48 -6.91 2.49
CA LEU A 58 -8.44 -6.26 3.38
C LEU A 58 -8.04 -6.51 4.83
N ALA A 59 -7.86 -5.45 5.61
CA ALA A 59 -7.61 -5.54 7.03
C ALA A 59 -8.88 -6.00 7.77
N PRO A 60 -8.77 -6.65 8.94
CA PRO A 60 -9.93 -6.92 9.79
C PRO A 60 -10.70 -5.66 10.22
N SER A 61 -10.04 -4.50 10.18
CA SER A 61 -10.65 -3.19 10.45
C SER A 61 -11.44 -2.63 9.25
N GLY A 62 -11.54 -3.35 8.14
CA GLY A 62 -12.21 -2.92 6.91
C GLY A 62 -11.36 -2.07 5.97
N TYR A 63 -10.16 -1.63 6.37
CA TYR A 63 -9.30 -0.84 5.48
C TYR A 63 -8.63 -1.71 4.42
N ALA A 64 -8.54 -1.21 3.20
CA ALA A 64 -7.62 -1.76 2.21
C ALA A 64 -6.17 -1.49 2.67
N LEU A 65 -5.33 -2.52 2.57
CA LEU A 65 -3.91 -2.48 2.92
C LEU A 65 -3.09 -2.78 1.69
N VAL A 66 -2.26 -1.83 1.27
CA VAL A 66 -1.17 -2.08 0.32
C VAL A 66 0.07 -2.47 1.08
N ARG A 67 0.80 -3.45 0.55
CA ARG A 67 2.05 -3.90 1.14
C ARG A 67 3.05 -4.38 0.10
N THR A 68 4.33 -4.26 0.44
CA THR A 68 5.43 -4.86 -0.31
C THR A 68 6.59 -5.17 0.62
N ALA A 69 7.56 -5.93 0.15
CA ALA A 69 8.71 -6.31 0.94
C ALA A 69 10.00 -6.17 0.13
N LEU A 70 11.05 -5.68 0.79
CA LEU A 70 12.38 -5.56 0.25
C LEU A 70 13.33 -6.44 1.09
N PRO A 71 14.10 -7.36 0.49
CA PRO A 71 15.08 -8.15 1.23
C PRO A 71 16.24 -7.25 1.68
N TYR A 72 16.83 -7.54 2.83
CA TYR A 72 17.97 -6.74 3.35
C TYR A 72 19.19 -6.78 2.41
N ASP A 73 19.42 -7.92 1.78
CA ASP A 73 20.44 -8.16 0.77
C ASP A 73 20.20 -7.34 -0.52
N GLY A 74 18.98 -6.86 -0.73
CA GLY A 74 18.64 -5.89 -1.79
C GLY A 74 18.52 -4.44 -1.32
N LEU A 75 18.82 -4.15 -0.05
CA LEU A 75 18.60 -2.83 0.53
C LEU A 75 19.64 -1.83 0.03
N THR A 76 19.19 -0.92 -0.82
CA THR A 76 19.94 0.26 -1.25
C THR A 76 19.02 1.47 -1.14
N GLU A 77 19.58 2.68 -1.09
CA GLU A 77 18.81 3.92 -1.09
C GLU A 77 17.82 3.97 -2.27
N LYS A 78 18.31 3.69 -3.48
CA LYS A 78 17.48 3.65 -4.69
C LYS A 78 16.37 2.58 -4.63
N ALA A 79 16.65 1.42 -4.05
CA ALA A 79 15.63 0.37 -3.90
C ALA A 79 14.57 0.79 -2.88
N LEU A 80 14.98 1.45 -1.80
CA LEU A 80 14.08 2.02 -0.81
C LEU A 80 13.18 3.11 -1.42
N GLU A 81 13.77 4.09 -2.11
CA GLU A 81 13.02 5.14 -2.83
C GLU A 81 11.99 4.54 -3.78
N ARG A 82 12.41 3.58 -4.62
CA ARG A 82 11.49 2.91 -5.56
C ARG A 82 10.34 2.20 -4.85
N VAL A 83 10.59 1.56 -3.71
CA VAL A 83 9.54 0.89 -2.93
C VAL A 83 8.58 1.89 -2.32
N LEU A 84 9.08 3.02 -1.84
CA LEU A 84 8.26 4.11 -1.29
C LEU A 84 7.40 4.77 -2.37
N ASP A 85 7.94 5.03 -3.56
CA ASP A 85 7.17 5.55 -4.68
C ASP A 85 6.08 4.56 -5.09
N LEU A 86 6.43 3.27 -5.21
CA LEU A 86 5.50 2.22 -5.63
C LEU A 86 4.33 2.04 -4.65
N ILE A 87 4.59 2.07 -3.33
CA ILE A 87 3.52 1.92 -2.34
C ILE A 87 2.61 3.15 -2.29
N VAL A 88 3.15 4.35 -2.53
CA VAL A 88 2.36 5.59 -2.63
C VAL A 88 1.48 5.55 -3.88
N GLU A 89 2.06 5.21 -5.03
CA GLU A 89 1.33 5.14 -6.30
C GLU A 89 0.20 4.09 -6.24
N ALA A 90 0.49 2.91 -5.67
CA ALA A 90 -0.51 1.88 -5.48
C ALA A 90 -1.62 2.31 -4.51
N ALA A 91 -1.28 2.98 -3.40
CA ALA A 91 -2.26 3.50 -2.46
C ALA A 91 -3.22 4.50 -3.13
N ASP A 92 -2.68 5.47 -3.88
CA ASP A 92 -3.47 6.48 -4.59
C ASP A 92 -4.42 5.84 -5.61
N GLN A 93 -3.95 4.85 -6.38
CA GLN A 93 -4.76 4.18 -7.40
C GLN A 93 -5.86 3.29 -6.80
N ILE A 94 -5.56 2.57 -5.71
CA ILE A 94 -6.56 1.75 -5.02
C ILE A 94 -7.61 2.64 -4.37
N GLU A 95 -7.22 3.76 -3.77
CA GLU A 95 -8.17 4.70 -3.19
C GLU A 95 -9.09 5.30 -4.25
N ALA A 96 -8.54 5.68 -5.42
CA ALA A 96 -9.34 6.19 -6.53
C ALA A 96 -10.37 5.16 -7.00
N ALA A 97 -9.98 3.89 -7.13
CA ALA A 97 -10.89 2.82 -7.52
C ALA A 97 -11.98 2.56 -6.47
N LEU A 98 -11.64 2.63 -5.17
CA LEU A 98 -12.61 2.48 -4.08
C LEU A 98 -13.60 3.66 -4.03
N SER A 99 -13.13 4.87 -4.33
CA SER A 99 -13.95 6.09 -4.33
C SER A 99 -14.88 6.17 -5.55
N ASP A 100 -14.51 5.52 -6.65
CA ASP A 100 -15.32 5.45 -7.86
C ASP A 100 -16.42 4.36 -7.78
N ASP A 101 -16.25 3.35 -6.92
CA ASP A 101 -17.23 2.26 -6.71
C ASP A 101 -18.45 2.71 -5.88
N ASP A 102 -18.33 3.78 -5.08
CA ASP A 102 -19.44 4.45 -4.37
C ASP A 102 -20.53 5.04 -5.30
N ARG A 103 -20.35 4.94 -6.63
CA ARG A 103 -21.30 5.40 -7.64
C ARG A 103 -22.23 4.32 -8.19
N PHE A 104 -22.15 3.08 -7.70
CA PHE A 104 -22.97 1.95 -8.15
C PHE A 104 -23.85 1.35 -7.05
#